data_AF-A0A140LCB7-F1
#
_entry.id   AF-A0A140LCB7-F1
#
_cell.length_a   1.000
_cell.length_b   1.000
_cell.length_c   1.000
_cell.angle_alpha   90.00
_cell.angle_beta   90.00
_cell.angle_gamma   90.00
#
_symmetry.space_group_name_H-M   'P 1'
#
loop_
_entity.id
_entity.type
_entity.pdbx_description
1 polymer ?
#
loop_
_entity_poly.entity_id
_entity_poly.type
_entity_poly.pdbx_seq_one_letter_code
_entity_poly.pdbx_strand_id
1 'polypeptide(L)'
;MPKRHEKDKFSMTVCGEFFPEIYPAFRSRKWSRGEEDPLVTEMRLFCACMRWAFNQLLEGTSRDEIKKLGQKLFGLNSRYADDARLKVQALLDSQKELLELEIEETEKKLGRARKKLGLAMRKLVKAERKGDVPDIVEKLRLVVKGRNNRVASLEEKLAELGAHRENGTVPGVVFGGRKLWERVCKGRTTRRSGRPPAKTASTPGETRQRVAIRT
;
A
#
# COMPACT_ATOMS: atom_id res chain seq x y z
N MET A 1 -28.58 -43.35 61.48
CA MET A 1 -29.53 -42.73 60.53
C MET A 1 -28.93 -41.41 60.04
N PRO A 2 -28.29 -41.35 58.87
CA PRO A 2 -27.84 -40.08 58.31
C PRO A 2 -28.99 -39.41 57.53
N LYS A 3 -29.27 -38.14 57.82
CA LYS A 3 -30.30 -37.35 57.15
C LYS A 3 -29.85 -37.06 55.70
N ARG A 4 -30.71 -37.39 54.73
CA ARG A 4 -30.56 -36.92 53.34
C ARG A 4 -30.73 -35.40 53.32
N HIS A 5 -29.73 -34.69 52.81
CA HIS A 5 -29.91 -33.32 52.36
C HIS A 5 -30.17 -33.35 50.86
N GLU A 6 -31.46 -33.36 50.54
CA GLU A 6 -31.98 -33.01 49.23
C GLU A 6 -31.85 -31.49 49.07
N LYS A 7 -31.01 -31.06 48.13
CA LYS A 7 -31.11 -29.76 47.48
C LYS A 7 -30.64 -29.94 46.03
N ASP A 8 -31.60 -30.26 45.17
CA ASP A 8 -31.51 -29.94 43.75
C ASP A 8 -31.22 -28.45 43.61
N LYS A 9 -29.95 -28.11 43.46
CA LYS A 9 -29.57 -26.83 42.86
C LYS A 9 -29.63 -27.04 41.37
N PHE A 10 -30.77 -26.69 40.78
CA PHE A 10 -30.87 -26.51 39.34
C PHE A 10 -29.84 -25.44 38.93
N SER A 11 -28.66 -25.87 38.49
CA SER A 11 -27.59 -25.01 37.99
C SER A 11 -27.71 -24.97 36.47
N MET A 12 -28.19 -23.87 35.93
CA MET A 12 -28.23 -23.66 34.49
C MET A 12 -27.16 -22.64 34.13
N THR A 13 -26.16 -23.06 33.35
CA THR A 13 -25.20 -22.14 32.73
C THR A 13 -25.95 -21.43 31.61
N VAL A 14 -26.34 -20.18 31.86
CA VAL A 14 -26.88 -19.32 30.82
C VAL A 14 -25.70 -18.92 29.93
N CYS A 15 -25.51 -19.64 28.82
CA CYS A 15 -24.67 -19.19 27.70
C CYS A 15 -25.42 -18.06 26.98
N GLY A 16 -25.63 -16.94 27.67
CA GLY A 16 -26.11 -15.71 27.07
C GLY A 16 -24.92 -14.97 26.49
N GLU A 17 -25.02 -14.54 25.24
CA GLU A 17 -24.03 -13.65 24.68
C GLU A 17 -24.09 -12.32 25.46
N PHE A 18 -23.09 -12.05 26.31
CA PHE A 18 -22.97 -10.75 26.98
C PHE A 18 -22.54 -9.70 25.94
N PHE A 19 -23.50 -9.23 25.17
CA PHE A 19 -23.36 -8.05 24.31
C PHE A 19 -24.06 -6.89 25.01
N PRO A 20 -23.35 -6.02 25.74
CA PRO A 20 -23.97 -4.82 26.28
C PRO A 20 -24.49 -3.97 25.12
N GLU A 21 -25.65 -3.33 25.31
CA GLU A 21 -26.28 -2.44 24.29
C GLU A 21 -25.33 -1.35 23.78
N ILE A 22 -24.31 -1.01 24.58
CA ILE A 22 -23.21 -0.13 24.22
C ILE A 22 -21.90 -0.92 24.33
N TYR A 23 -21.49 -1.54 23.22
CA TYR A 23 -20.20 -2.24 23.10
C TYR A 23 -19.32 -1.58 22.03
N PRO A 24 -18.00 -1.43 22.26
CA PRO A 24 -17.30 -1.57 23.54
C PRO A 24 -17.45 -0.37 24.49
N ALA A 25 -17.51 -0.65 25.80
CA ALA A 25 -17.62 0.37 26.85
C ALA A 25 -16.34 1.23 27.01
N PHE A 26 -15.19 0.80 26.48
CA PHE A 26 -13.91 1.48 26.64
C PHE A 26 -13.42 2.10 25.31
N ARG A 27 -13.39 3.44 25.27
CA ARG A 27 -12.76 4.22 24.20
C ARG A 27 -11.43 4.77 24.70
N SER A 28 -10.33 4.32 24.10
CA SER A 28 -9.02 4.80 24.48
C SER A 28 -8.81 6.25 24.02
N ARG A 29 -8.87 7.21 24.94
CA ARG A 29 -8.73 8.66 24.62
C ARG A 29 -7.48 9.01 23.82
N LYS A 30 -6.42 8.20 23.96
CA LYS A 30 -5.14 8.38 23.26
C LYS A 30 -5.19 8.02 21.77
N TRP A 31 -5.98 7.02 21.37
CA TRP A 31 -5.97 6.49 20.01
C TRP A 31 -7.31 6.58 19.28
N SER A 32 -8.42 6.78 20.00
CA SER A 32 -9.73 7.04 19.40
C SER A 32 -9.77 8.43 18.77
N ARG A 33 -10.53 8.59 17.68
CA ARG A 33 -10.84 9.91 17.14
C ARG A 33 -12.31 10.22 17.37
N GLY A 34 -12.59 11.23 18.20
CA GLY A 34 -13.97 11.64 18.49
C GLY A 34 -14.83 10.47 18.96
N GLU A 35 -15.97 10.28 18.29
CA GLU A 35 -16.95 9.21 18.59
C GLU A 35 -16.78 7.95 17.73
N GLU A 36 -15.57 7.65 17.24
CA GLU A 36 -15.29 6.37 16.57
C GLU A 36 -15.65 5.18 17.48
N ASP A 37 -16.43 4.24 16.93
CA ASP A 37 -16.65 2.93 17.55
C ASP A 37 -15.27 2.30 17.86
N PRO A 38 -15.06 1.72 19.06
CA PRO A 38 -13.82 1.04 19.39
C PRO A 38 -13.38 -0.03 18.38
N LEU A 39 -14.29 -0.79 17.75
CA LEU A 39 -13.96 -1.74 16.69
C LEU A 39 -13.41 -1.01 15.46
N VAL A 40 -14.05 0.09 15.06
CA VAL A 40 -13.59 0.93 13.94
C VAL A 40 -12.22 1.54 14.25
N THR A 41 -12.00 1.96 15.50
CA THR A 41 -10.72 2.46 15.99
C THR A 41 -9.64 1.40 15.85
N GLU A 42 -9.91 0.17 16.30
CA GLU A 42 -8.97 -0.95 16.21
C GLU A 42 -8.66 -1.33 14.76
N MET A 43 -9.67 -1.46 13.90
CA MET A 43 -9.48 -1.71 12.46
C MET A 43 -8.65 -0.62 11.78
N ARG A 44 -8.88 0.66 12.12
CA ARG A 44 -8.09 1.78 11.61
C ARG A 44 -6.64 1.72 12.05
N LEU A 45 -6.39 1.41 13.33
CA LEU A 45 -5.05 1.28 13.89
C LEU A 45 -4.31 0.06 13.31
N PHE A 46 -5.02 -1.05 13.11
CA PHE A 46 -4.49 -2.23 12.42
C PHE A 46 -4.03 -1.90 11.00
N CYS A 47 -4.87 -1.22 10.20
CA CYS A 47 -4.51 -0.75 8.86
C CYS A 47 -3.36 0.27 8.86
N ALA A 48 -3.20 1.06 9.93
CA ALA A 48 -2.04 1.93 10.10
C ALA A 48 -0.77 1.13 10.45
N CYS A 49 -0.89 0.12 11.32
CA CYS A 49 0.18 -0.78 11.70
C CYS A 49 0.70 -1.57 10.51
N MET A 50 -0.17 -2.09 9.64
CA MET A 50 0.26 -2.78 8.40
C MET A 50 1.09 -1.87 7.49
N ARG A 51 0.64 -0.63 7.26
CA ARG A 51 1.37 0.34 6.42
C ARG A 51 2.74 0.67 6.99
N TRP A 52 2.83 0.81 8.32
CA TRP A 52 4.09 1.05 9.00
C TRP A 52 5.01 -0.17 8.96
N ALA A 53 4.47 -1.36 9.25
CA ALA A 53 5.22 -2.62 9.22
C ALA A 53 5.75 -2.98 7.83
N PHE A 54 5.06 -2.56 6.75
CA PHE A 54 5.56 -2.69 5.38
C PHE A 54 6.91 -2.00 5.19
N ASN A 55 7.05 -0.76 5.66
CA ASN A 55 8.33 -0.05 5.58
C ASN A 55 9.39 -0.70 6.47
N GLN A 56 9.01 -1.14 7.68
CA GLN A 56 9.97 -1.82 8.56
C GLN A 56 10.48 -3.15 8.01
N LEU A 57 9.62 -3.93 7.34
CA LEU A 57 10.05 -5.18 6.68
C LEU A 57 10.98 -4.89 5.49
N LEU A 58 10.74 -3.82 4.73
CA LEU A 58 11.67 -3.39 3.68
C LEU A 58 13.02 -2.92 4.24
N GLU A 59 13.03 -2.31 5.43
CA GLU A 59 14.24 -1.93 6.16
C GLU A 59 14.94 -3.14 6.84
N GLY A 60 14.33 -4.33 6.82
CA GLY A 60 14.90 -5.54 7.45
C GLY A 60 14.79 -5.57 8.97
N THR A 61 13.87 -4.81 9.57
CA THR A 61 13.66 -4.79 11.02
C THR A 61 13.26 -6.17 11.54
N SER A 62 13.75 -6.56 12.73
CA SER A 62 13.43 -7.87 13.30
C SER A 62 11.94 -8.02 13.65
N ARG A 63 11.44 -9.27 13.63
CA ARG A 63 10.05 -9.58 13.99
C ARG A 63 9.65 -9.04 15.36
N ASP A 64 10.52 -9.24 16.35
CA ASP A 64 10.22 -8.87 17.74
C ASP A 64 10.18 -7.36 17.94
N GLU A 65 11.02 -6.61 17.23
CA GLU A 65 10.99 -5.15 17.23
C GLU A 65 9.72 -4.62 16.59
N ILE A 66 9.32 -5.14 15.42
CA ILE A 66 8.08 -4.75 14.76
C ILE A 66 6.88 -4.99 15.69
N LYS A 67 6.86 -6.15 16.34
CA LYS A 67 5.79 -6.52 17.28
C LYS A 67 5.75 -5.59 18.51
N LYS A 68 6.89 -5.33 19.16
CA LYS A 68 6.99 -4.48 20.35
C LYS A 68 6.67 -3.02 20.04
N LEU A 69 7.26 -2.47 18.97
CA LEU A 69 7.04 -1.09 18.54
C LEU A 69 5.61 -0.90 18.03
N GLY A 70 5.06 -1.86 17.27
CA GLY A 70 3.69 -1.83 16.78
C GLY A 70 2.66 -1.74 17.92
N GLN A 71 2.82 -2.56 18.97
CA GLN A 71 1.99 -2.48 20.18
C GLN A 71 2.06 -1.10 20.84
N LYS A 72 3.28 -0.57 21.04
CA LYS A 72 3.49 0.71 21.72
C LYS A 72 2.94 1.90 20.93
N LEU A 73 3.13 1.90 19.61
CA LEU A 73 2.72 2.98 18.72
C LEU A 73 1.20 3.00 18.53
N PHE A 74 0.62 1.85 18.23
CA PHE A 74 -0.79 1.74 17.84
C PHE A 74 -1.73 1.30 18.96
N GLY A 75 -1.22 0.92 20.13
CA GLY A 75 -2.04 0.43 21.24
C GLY A 75 -2.72 -0.91 20.95
N LEU A 76 -2.19 -1.68 20.00
CA LEU A 76 -2.77 -2.96 19.56
C LEU A 76 -2.32 -4.10 20.47
N ASN A 77 -3.15 -5.16 20.53
CA ASN A 77 -2.75 -6.42 21.15
C ASN A 77 -1.53 -7.03 20.42
N SER A 78 -0.67 -7.70 21.18
CA SER A 78 0.49 -8.42 20.67
C SER A 78 0.20 -9.38 19.52
N ARG A 79 -0.95 -10.08 19.57
CA ARG A 79 -1.40 -10.95 18.47
C ARG A 79 -1.70 -10.15 17.20
N TYR A 80 -2.48 -9.07 17.32
CA TYR A 80 -2.86 -8.23 16.19
C TYR A 80 -1.66 -7.52 15.55
N ALA A 81 -0.67 -7.12 16.35
CA ALA A 81 0.57 -6.54 15.82
C ALA A 81 1.39 -7.56 15.00
N ASP A 82 1.47 -8.82 15.45
CA ASP A 82 2.15 -9.88 14.69
C ASP A 82 1.32 -10.31 13.45
N ASP A 83 0.00 -10.35 13.55
CA ASP A 83 -0.89 -10.61 12.41
C ASP A 83 -0.77 -9.53 11.33
N ALA A 84 -0.63 -8.25 11.74
CA ALA A 84 -0.38 -7.16 10.81
C ALA A 84 0.93 -7.38 10.04
N ARG A 85 2.00 -7.80 10.73
CA ARG A 85 3.28 -8.16 10.09
C ARG A 85 3.12 -9.36 9.15
N LEU A 86 2.42 -10.41 9.56
CA LEU A 86 2.17 -11.58 8.72
C LEU A 86 1.42 -11.23 7.43
N LYS A 87 0.38 -10.39 7.51
CA LYS A 87 -0.33 -9.91 6.32
C LYS A 87 0.55 -9.11 5.39
N VAL A 88 1.43 -8.27 5.94
CA VAL A 88 2.39 -7.50 5.15
C VAL A 88 3.41 -8.41 4.47
N GLN A 89 3.88 -9.45 5.15
CA GLN A 89 4.77 -10.45 4.54
C GLN A 89 4.08 -11.14 3.36
N ALA A 90 2.87 -11.65 3.55
CA ALA A 90 2.09 -12.27 2.48
C ALA A 90 1.84 -11.30 1.31
N LEU A 91 1.64 -10.01 1.60
CA LEU A 91 1.50 -8.99 0.58
C LEU A 91 2.81 -8.79 -0.20
N LEU A 92 3.97 -8.74 0.46
CA LEU A 92 5.26 -8.65 -0.22
C LEU A 92 5.52 -9.86 -1.12
N ASP A 93 5.20 -11.06 -0.64
CA ASP A 93 5.36 -12.29 -1.41
C ASP A 93 4.46 -12.28 -2.65
N SER A 94 3.18 -11.91 -2.49
CA SER A 94 2.24 -11.74 -3.61
C SER A 94 2.72 -10.69 -4.63
N GLN A 95 3.34 -9.60 -4.18
CA GLN A 95 3.86 -8.58 -5.10
C GLN A 95 5.09 -9.05 -5.88
N LYS A 96 5.92 -9.92 -5.31
CA LYS A 96 7.04 -10.55 -6.03
C LYS A 96 6.55 -11.48 -7.13
N GLU A 97 5.54 -12.28 -6.84
CA GLU A 97 4.89 -13.13 -7.85
C GLU A 97 4.25 -12.29 -8.96
N LEU A 98 3.58 -11.20 -8.59
CA LEU A 98 2.96 -10.29 -9.54
C LEU A 98 3.98 -9.60 -10.44
N LEU A 99 5.16 -9.24 -9.91
CA LEU A 99 6.22 -8.59 -10.68
C LEU A 99 6.65 -9.43 -11.90
N GLU A 100 6.85 -10.73 -11.72
CA GLU A 100 7.25 -11.63 -12.81
C GLU A 100 6.16 -11.73 -13.89
N LEU A 101 4.89 -11.83 -13.47
CA LEU A 101 3.75 -11.84 -14.38
C LEU A 101 3.59 -10.51 -15.13
N GLU A 102 3.79 -9.38 -14.46
CA GLU A 102 3.71 -8.05 -15.08
C GLU A 102 4.80 -7.83 -16.14
N ILE A 103 6.01 -8.35 -15.91
CA ILE A 103 7.09 -8.33 -16.90
C ILE A 103 6.67 -9.11 -18.14
N GLU A 104 6.22 -10.36 -17.97
CA GLU A 104 5.81 -11.22 -19.09
C GLU A 104 4.65 -10.59 -19.90
N GLU A 105 3.65 -10.06 -19.20
CA GLU A 105 2.55 -9.36 -19.86
C GLU A 105 3.01 -8.11 -20.62
N THR A 106 3.94 -7.34 -20.04
CA THR A 106 4.46 -6.11 -20.63
C THR A 106 5.28 -6.42 -21.88
N GLU A 107 6.07 -7.49 -21.88
CA GLU A 107 6.76 -8.01 -23.06
C GLU A 107 5.78 -8.40 -24.18
N LYS A 108 4.71 -9.14 -23.84
CA LYS A 108 3.66 -9.48 -24.80
C LYS A 108 2.98 -8.23 -25.37
N LYS A 109 2.71 -7.23 -24.53
CA LYS A 109 2.13 -5.92 -24.94
C LYS A 109 3.09 -5.16 -25.85
N LEU A 110 4.39 -5.18 -25.55
CA LEU A 110 5.45 -4.55 -26.36
C LEU A 110 5.56 -5.22 -27.74
N GLY A 111 5.56 -6.56 -27.79
CA GLY A 111 5.56 -7.30 -29.05
C GLY A 111 4.35 -6.96 -29.94
N ARG A 112 3.16 -6.86 -29.35
CA ARG A 112 1.95 -6.41 -30.07
C ARG A 112 2.06 -4.96 -30.56
N ALA A 113 2.64 -4.07 -29.75
CA ALA A 113 2.84 -2.67 -30.12
C ALA A 113 3.84 -2.52 -31.27
N ARG A 114 4.98 -3.22 -31.22
CA ARG A 114 6.00 -3.25 -32.28
C ARG A 114 5.44 -3.76 -33.61
N LYS A 115 4.63 -4.83 -33.60
CA LYS A 115 3.93 -5.32 -34.80
C LYS A 115 3.04 -4.25 -35.44
N LYS A 116 2.26 -3.53 -34.62
CA LYS A 116 1.39 -2.44 -35.09
C LYS A 116 2.17 -1.25 -35.64
N LEU A 117 3.30 -0.90 -35.00
CA LEU A 117 4.22 0.13 -35.48
C LEU A 117 4.79 -0.25 -36.85
N GLY A 118 5.28 -1.49 -37.00
CA GLY A 118 5.80 -1.98 -38.29
C GLY A 118 4.77 -1.91 -39.42
N LEU A 119 3.50 -2.26 -39.14
CA LEU A 119 2.42 -2.10 -40.11
C LEU A 119 2.17 -0.63 -40.47
N ALA A 120 2.17 0.27 -39.49
CA ALA A 120 1.98 1.70 -39.73
C ALA A 120 3.12 2.30 -40.56
N MET A 121 4.38 1.95 -40.27
CA MET A 121 5.54 2.39 -41.06
C MET A 121 5.46 1.89 -42.50
N ARG A 122 5.10 0.62 -42.72
CA ARG A 122 4.90 0.07 -44.08
C ARG A 122 3.83 0.84 -44.86
N LYS A 123 2.74 1.27 -44.19
CA LYS A 123 1.69 2.09 -44.82
C LYS A 123 2.21 3.49 -45.19
N LEU A 124 2.96 4.12 -44.31
CA LEU A 124 3.58 5.43 -44.57
C LEU A 124 4.51 5.35 -45.79
N VAL A 125 5.44 4.40 -45.83
CA VAL A 125 6.38 4.22 -46.94
C VAL A 125 5.65 3.97 -48.26
N LYS A 126 4.55 3.22 -48.25
CA LYS A 126 3.74 2.99 -49.45
C LYS A 126 3.06 4.26 -49.95
N ALA A 127 2.55 5.10 -49.04
CA ALA A 127 1.91 6.36 -49.40
C ALA A 127 2.92 7.38 -49.97
N GLU A 128 4.10 7.46 -49.35
CA GLU A 128 5.19 8.32 -49.84
C GLU A 128 5.68 7.89 -51.23
N ARG A 129 5.80 6.57 -51.49
CA ARG A 129 6.16 6.06 -52.82
C ARG A 129 5.12 6.32 -53.90
N LYS A 130 3.84 6.36 -53.54
CA LYS A 130 2.74 6.63 -54.48
C LYS A 130 2.55 8.11 -54.77
N GLY A 131 3.16 9.00 -53.99
CA GLY A 131 2.92 10.44 -54.09
C GLY A 131 1.48 10.81 -53.71
N ASP A 132 0.89 10.12 -52.72
CA ASP A 132 -0.45 10.42 -52.23
C ASP A 132 -0.55 11.87 -51.71
N VAL A 133 -1.77 12.39 -51.61
CA VAL A 133 -2.06 13.76 -51.13
C VAL A 133 -1.31 14.06 -49.82
N PRO A 134 -0.63 15.23 -49.68
CA PRO A 134 0.19 15.56 -48.52
C PRO A 134 -0.51 15.37 -47.17
N ASP A 135 -1.80 15.74 -47.08
CA ASP A 135 -2.61 15.59 -45.86
C ASP A 135 -2.75 14.13 -45.38
N ILE A 136 -2.78 13.17 -46.31
CA ILE A 136 -2.88 11.74 -45.98
C ILE A 136 -1.56 11.26 -45.40
N VAL A 137 -0.44 11.69 -45.99
CA VAL A 137 0.90 11.36 -45.52
C VAL A 137 1.13 11.94 -44.12
N GLU A 138 0.72 13.18 -43.86
CA GLU A 138 0.81 13.78 -42.53
C GLU A 138 0.02 13.03 -41.46
N LYS A 139 -1.23 12.62 -41.77
CA LYS A 139 -2.03 11.78 -40.86
C LYS A 139 -1.34 10.46 -40.54
N LEU A 140 -0.71 9.81 -41.52
CA LEU A 140 0.05 8.58 -41.30
C LEU A 140 1.30 8.83 -40.45
N ARG A 141 1.99 9.96 -40.63
CA ARG A 141 3.13 10.36 -39.77
C ARG A 141 2.69 10.52 -38.31
N LEU A 142 1.55 11.16 -38.05
CA LEU A 142 0.99 11.28 -36.71
C LEU A 142 0.66 9.92 -36.09
N VAL A 143 0.10 9.00 -36.87
CA VAL A 143 -0.16 7.62 -36.41
C VAL A 143 1.14 6.91 -36.05
N VAL A 144 2.18 6.99 -36.89
CA VAL A 144 3.48 6.40 -36.61
C VAL A 144 4.08 6.99 -35.34
N LYS A 145 4.06 8.33 -35.18
CA LYS A 145 4.50 9.03 -33.96
C LYS A 145 3.78 8.52 -32.72
N GLY A 146 2.45 8.43 -32.75
CA GLY A 146 1.66 7.92 -31.63
C GLY A 146 1.96 6.46 -31.28
N ARG A 147 2.18 5.60 -32.29
CA ARG A 147 2.59 4.21 -32.06
C ARG A 147 4.00 4.11 -31.50
N ASN A 148 4.91 4.96 -31.95
CA ASN A 148 6.28 5.04 -31.43
C ASN A 148 6.28 5.43 -29.96
N ASN A 149 5.53 6.47 -29.59
CA ASN A 149 5.36 6.87 -28.19
C ASN A 149 4.82 5.73 -27.32
N ARG A 150 3.89 4.93 -27.87
CA ARG A 150 3.37 3.76 -27.14
C ARG A 150 4.45 2.69 -26.92
N VAL A 151 5.30 2.43 -27.92
CA VAL A 151 6.42 1.50 -27.79
C VAL A 151 7.41 2.02 -26.75
N ALA A 152 7.83 3.27 -26.85
CA ALA A 152 8.73 3.92 -25.88
C ALA A 152 8.17 3.83 -24.44
N SER A 153 6.87 4.13 -24.25
CA SER A 153 6.23 4.03 -22.92
C SER A 153 6.19 2.61 -22.33
N LEU A 154 6.24 1.58 -23.18
CA LEU A 154 6.26 0.18 -22.74
C LEU A 154 7.69 -0.29 -22.46
N GLU A 155 8.66 0.19 -23.24
CA GLU A 155 10.09 -0.06 -23.01
C GLU A 155 10.56 0.58 -21.70
N GLU A 156 10.14 1.82 -21.44
CA GLU A 156 10.41 2.51 -20.18
C GLU A 156 9.86 1.74 -18.97
N LYS A 157 8.62 1.23 -19.07
CA LYS A 157 8.01 0.41 -18.01
C LYS A 157 8.74 -0.91 -17.80
N LEU A 158 9.16 -1.56 -18.87
CA LEU A 158 9.91 -2.81 -18.78
C LEU A 158 11.25 -2.57 -18.10
N ALA A 159 11.91 -1.44 -18.37
CA ALA A 159 13.12 -1.04 -17.67
C ALA A 159 12.88 -0.78 -16.18
N GLU A 160 11.80 -0.08 -15.80
CA GLU A 160 11.41 0.13 -14.39
C GLU A 160 11.21 -1.23 -13.67
N LEU A 161 10.47 -2.15 -14.27
CA LEU A 161 10.21 -3.48 -13.69
C LEU A 161 11.49 -4.36 -13.64
N GLY A 162 12.33 -4.29 -14.67
CA GLY A 162 13.62 -4.98 -14.70
C GLY A 162 14.55 -4.50 -13.58
N ALA A 163 14.62 -3.20 -13.35
CA ALA A 163 15.39 -2.63 -12.24
C ALA A 163 14.89 -3.12 -10.87
N HIS A 164 13.57 -3.30 -10.70
CA HIS A 164 13.03 -3.88 -9.47
C HIS A 164 13.46 -5.33 -9.28
N ARG A 165 13.40 -6.14 -10.35
CA ARG A 165 13.84 -7.54 -10.35
C ARG A 165 15.32 -7.69 -10.00
N GLU A 166 16.19 -6.90 -10.63
CA GLU A 166 17.64 -6.92 -10.40
C GLU A 166 18.01 -6.52 -8.98
N ASN A 167 17.37 -5.48 -8.44
CA ASN A 167 17.62 -5.01 -7.07
C ASN A 167 16.93 -5.88 -5.99
N GLY A 168 16.14 -6.90 -6.38
CA GLY A 168 15.32 -7.69 -5.45
C GLY A 168 14.27 -6.85 -4.71
N THR A 169 13.88 -5.72 -5.28
CA THR A 169 12.90 -4.79 -4.71
C THR A 169 11.54 -4.98 -5.34
N VAL A 170 10.50 -4.52 -4.65
CA VAL A 170 9.12 -4.60 -5.12
C VAL A 170 8.67 -3.21 -5.57
N PRO A 171 7.87 -3.08 -6.66
CA PRO A 171 7.24 -1.82 -7.02
C PRO A 171 6.46 -1.21 -5.84
N GLY A 172 6.43 0.12 -5.78
CA GLY A 172 5.79 0.82 -4.66
C GLY A 172 4.29 0.52 -4.54
N VAL A 173 3.89 -0.02 -3.38
CA VAL A 173 2.48 -0.35 -3.10
C VAL A 173 1.73 0.89 -2.60
N VAL A 174 0.58 1.18 -3.23
CA VAL A 174 -0.31 2.26 -2.80
C VAL A 174 -1.34 1.72 -1.81
N PHE A 175 -1.23 2.13 -0.55
CA PHE A 175 -2.21 1.76 0.46
C PHE A 175 -3.37 2.75 0.52
N GLY A 176 -4.59 2.27 0.32
CA GLY A 176 -5.81 3.07 0.52
C GLY A 176 -6.99 2.57 -0.31
N GLY A 177 -8.11 3.29 -0.20
CA GLY A 177 -9.33 2.98 -0.96
C GLY A 177 -9.33 3.57 -2.37
N ARG A 178 -10.38 3.23 -3.13
CA ARG A 178 -10.61 3.66 -4.53
C ARG A 178 -10.38 5.14 -4.79
N LYS A 179 -10.85 6.03 -3.90
CA LYS A 179 -10.67 7.50 -4.05
C LYS A 179 -9.20 7.94 -4.03
N LEU A 180 -8.34 7.25 -3.27
CA LEU A 180 -6.90 7.54 -3.29
C LEU A 180 -6.28 7.03 -4.58
N TRP A 181 -6.62 5.80 -4.98
CA TRP A 181 -6.18 5.20 -6.23
C TRP A 181 -6.49 6.09 -7.45
N GLU A 182 -7.74 6.57 -7.56
CA GLU A 182 -8.15 7.47 -8.64
C GLU A 182 -7.33 8.77 -8.69
N ARG A 183 -6.94 9.32 -7.52
CA ARG A 183 -6.10 10.52 -7.47
C ARG A 183 -4.66 10.24 -7.86
N VAL A 184 -4.13 9.07 -7.50
CA VAL A 184 -2.79 8.62 -7.91
C VAL A 184 -2.75 8.43 -9.43
N CYS A 185 -3.73 7.75 -10.03
CA CYS A 185 -3.80 7.56 -11.48
C CYS A 185 -3.90 8.89 -12.26
N LYS A 186 -4.52 9.91 -11.67
CA LYS A 186 -4.64 11.26 -12.27
C LYS A 186 -3.38 12.13 -12.06
N GLY A 187 -2.32 11.61 -11.42
CA GLY A 187 -1.10 12.38 -11.09
C GLY A 187 -1.33 13.52 -10.09
N ARG A 188 -2.50 13.59 -9.45
CA ARG A 188 -2.90 14.68 -8.53
C ARG A 188 -2.36 14.50 -7.12
N THR A 189 -1.67 13.41 -6.87
CA THR A 189 -0.97 13.12 -5.61
C THR A 189 0.41 12.63 -6.00
N THR A 190 1.46 13.22 -5.43
CA THR A 190 2.81 12.63 -5.51
C THR A 190 2.72 11.17 -5.05
N ARG A 191 3.46 10.27 -5.70
CA ARG A 191 3.71 8.86 -5.32
C ARG A 191 4.47 8.84 -3.99
N ARG A 192 3.92 9.49 -2.96
CA ARG A 192 4.50 9.59 -1.63
C ARG A 192 4.27 8.22 -1.01
N SER A 193 5.34 7.42 -1.02
CA SER A 193 5.51 6.29 -0.11
C SER A 193 4.95 6.70 1.26
N GLY A 194 4.13 5.83 1.85
CA GLY A 194 3.18 6.18 2.90
C GLY A 194 3.72 7.17 3.94
N ARG A 195 2.93 8.20 4.25
CA ARG A 195 3.25 9.13 5.35
C ARG A 195 3.44 8.31 6.63
N PRO A 196 4.60 8.39 7.33
CA PRO A 196 4.72 7.79 8.65
C PRO A 196 3.67 8.42 9.58
N PRO A 197 3.21 7.72 10.63
CA PRO A 197 2.34 8.34 11.63
C PRO A 197 3.01 9.63 12.09
N ALA A 198 2.23 10.72 12.13
CA ALA A 198 2.73 12.02 12.53
C ALA A 198 3.45 11.86 13.86
N LYS A 199 4.78 12.04 13.84
CA LYS A 199 5.51 12.36 15.07
C LYS A 199 4.78 13.58 15.61
N THR A 200 4.13 13.43 16.76
CA THR A 200 3.66 14.55 17.57
C THR A 200 4.81 15.55 17.62
N ALA A 201 4.55 16.76 17.15
CA ALA A 201 5.49 17.86 17.25
C ALA A 201 5.81 18.07 18.73
N SER A 202 6.94 17.52 19.19
CA SER A 202 7.68 18.08 20.31
C SER A 202 8.35 19.33 19.78
N THR A 203 7.77 20.47 20.16
CA THR A 203 8.20 21.83 19.89
C THR A 203 9.71 22.02 20.05
N PRO A 204 10.44 22.65 19.11
CA PRO A 204 11.74 23.21 19.38
C PRO A 204 11.53 24.59 20.01
N GLY A 205 11.81 24.69 21.31
CA GLY A 205 11.62 25.93 22.06
C GLY A 205 12.46 25.92 23.33
N GLU A 206 13.79 25.94 23.18
CA GLU A 206 14.64 26.41 24.27
C GLU A 206 15.84 27.20 23.72
N THR A 207 15.55 28.46 23.44
CA THR A 207 16.54 29.53 23.34
C THR A 207 16.96 29.87 24.77
N ARG A 208 18.05 29.28 25.28
CA ARG A 208 18.71 29.77 26.50
C ARG A 208 20.22 29.84 26.32
N GLN A 209 20.63 31.08 26.05
CA GLN A 209 21.76 31.79 26.64
C GLN A 209 23.13 31.09 26.66
N ARG A 210 24.00 31.62 25.80
CA ARG A 210 25.45 31.65 25.99
C ARG A 210 25.78 32.18 27.38
N VAL A 211 26.42 31.36 28.21
CA VAL A 211 27.23 31.87 29.33
C VAL A 211 28.67 31.86 28.85
N ALA A 212 29.20 33.06 28.64
CA ALA A 212 30.62 33.29 28.52
C ALA A 212 31.24 33.09 29.90
N ILE A 213 32.23 32.20 30.01
CA ILE A 213 33.13 32.16 31.16
C ILE A 213 34.41 32.86 30.70
N ARG A 214 34.64 34.05 31.27
CA ARG A 214 35.91 34.77 31.27
C ARG A 214 36.09 35.29 32.70
N THR A 215 36.94 34.60 33.44
CA THR A 215 37.90 35.09 34.45
C THR A 215 38.80 33.91 34.77
#